data_AF-A0A2M8KMS3-F1
#
_entry.id   AF-A0A2M8KMS3-F1
#
_cell.length_a   1.000
_cell.length_b   1.000
_cell.length_c   1.000
_cell.angle_alpha   90.00
_cell.angle_beta   90.00
_cell.angle_gamma   90.00
#
_symmetry.space_group_name_H-M   'P 1'
#
loop_
_entity.id
_entity.type
_entity.pdbx_description
1 polymer ?
#
loop_
_entity_poly.entity_id
_entity_poly.type
_entity_poly.pdbx_seq_one_letter_code
_entity_poly.pdbx_strand_id
1 'polypeptide(L)'
;MGDQFIEATDSVGANIAEGYGRFHYLDRIKFLYNARGSLLESKHWFNLLNNRGSIREEHKKEYLTTYKNLKPALNGLINSIYKNKKS
;
A
#
# COMPACT_ATOMS: atom_id res chain seq x y z
N MET A 1 -11.42 12.72 -8.19
CA MET A 1 -10.94 12.51 -6.80
C MET A 1 -11.30 11.12 -6.28
N GLY A 2 -12.51 10.61 -6.54
CA GLY A 2 -12.79 9.18 -6.36
C GLY A 2 -11.84 8.30 -7.18
N ASP A 3 -11.64 8.65 -8.45
CA ASP A 3 -10.75 7.90 -9.36
C ASP A 3 -9.31 7.84 -8.84
N GLN A 4 -8.76 8.97 -8.36
CA GLN A 4 -7.42 9.03 -7.78
C GLN A 4 -7.27 8.16 -6.51
N PHE A 5 -8.33 8.05 -5.69
CA PHE A 5 -8.33 7.14 -4.55
C PHE A 5 -8.35 5.67 -4.99
N ILE A 6 -9.15 5.35 -6.01
CA ILE A 6 -9.27 4.00 -6.57
C ILE A 6 -7.95 3.59 -7.23
N GLU A 7 -7.42 4.41 -8.14
CA GLU A 7 -6.15 4.20 -8.83
C GLU A 7 -5.00 3.98 -7.85
N ALA A 8 -4.88 4.83 -6.82
CA ALA A 8 -3.85 4.67 -5.80
C ALA A 8 -4.03 3.38 -5.02
N THR A 9 -5.27 2.99 -4.70
CA THR A 9 -5.57 1.74 -3.96
C THR A 9 -5.26 0.50 -4.81
N ASP A 10 -5.69 0.46 -6.06
CA ASP A 10 -5.45 -0.64 -6.98
C ASP A 10 -3.95 -0.81 -7.27
N SER A 11 -3.24 0.31 -7.40
CA SER A 11 -1.78 0.32 -7.60
C SER A 11 -1.01 -0.30 -6.44
N VAL A 12 -1.51 -0.27 -5.20
CA VAL A 12 -0.89 -0.99 -4.07
C VAL A 12 -0.85 -2.49 -4.34
N GLY A 13 -2.00 -3.07 -4.71
CA GLY A 13 -2.13 -4.49 -4.98
C GLY A 13 -1.32 -4.91 -6.21
N ALA A 14 -1.43 -4.13 -7.29
CA ALA A 14 -0.70 -4.37 -8.54
C ALA A 14 0.82 -4.43 -8.31
N ASN A 15 1.39 -3.42 -7.63
CA ASN A 15 2.82 -3.40 -7.34
C ASN A 15 3.27 -4.55 -6.41
N ILE A 16 2.45 -4.97 -5.44
CA ILE A 16 2.78 -6.14 -4.61
C ILE A 16 2.85 -7.41 -5.47
N ALA A 17 1.85 -7.63 -6.34
CA ALA A 17 1.80 -8.78 -7.22
C ALA A 17 2.96 -8.80 -8.23
N GLU A 18 3.26 -7.65 -8.85
CA GLU A 18 4.38 -7.52 -9.78
C GLU A 18 5.72 -7.76 -9.09
N GLY A 19 5.91 -7.23 -7.89
CA GLY A 19 7.12 -7.46 -7.09
C GLY A 19 7.30 -8.94 -6.74
N TYR A 20 6.20 -9.61 -6.35
CA TYR A 20 6.22 -11.04 -6.04
C TYR A 20 6.71 -11.89 -7.22
N GLY A 21 6.33 -11.55 -8.44
CA GLY A 21 6.77 -12.22 -9.67
C GLY A 21 8.23 -11.99 -10.06
N ARG A 22 8.97 -11.07 -9.40
CA ARG A 22 10.38 -10.82 -9.73
C ARG A 22 11.30 -11.85 -9.09
N PHE A 23 12.31 -12.27 -9.85
CA PHE A 23 13.38 -13.17 -9.40
C PHE A 23 14.38 -12.46 -8.50
N HIS A 24 14.95 -11.33 -8.93
CA HIS A 24 15.95 -10.60 -8.17
C HIS A 24 15.32 -9.78 -7.04
N TYR A 25 15.89 -9.92 -5.85
CA TYR A 25 15.38 -9.29 -4.63
C TYR A 25 15.33 -7.75 -4.72
N LEU A 26 16.29 -7.12 -5.39
CA LEU A 26 16.31 -5.66 -5.59
C LEU A 26 15.14 -5.20 -6.47
N ASP A 27 14.80 -5.96 -7.50
CA ASP A 27 13.66 -5.62 -8.36
C ASP A 27 12.34 -5.82 -7.63
N ARG A 28 12.21 -6.91 -6.87
CA ARG A 28 11.06 -7.11 -5.97
C ARG A 28 10.89 -5.92 -5.02
N ILE A 29 11.99 -5.44 -4.42
CA ILE A 29 11.94 -4.31 -3.49
C ILE A 29 11.54 -2.99 -4.18
N LYS A 30 11.98 -2.73 -5.42
CA LYS A 30 11.55 -1.54 -6.17
C LYS A 30 10.02 -1.48 -6.29
N PHE A 31 9.39 -2.60 -6.66
CA PHE A 31 7.93 -2.69 -6.71
C PHE A 31 7.27 -2.52 -5.34
N LEU A 32 7.83 -3.12 -4.28
CA LEU A 32 7.29 -2.92 -2.93
C LEU A 32 7.42 -1.47 -2.44
N TYR A 33 8.43 -0.72 -2.90
CA TYR A 33 8.51 0.72 -2.64
C TYR A 33 7.44 1.51 -3.38
N ASN A 34 7.14 1.15 -4.63
CA ASN A 34 6.02 1.73 -5.36
C ASN A 34 4.70 1.46 -4.65
N ALA A 35 4.45 0.21 -4.23
CA ALA A 35 3.27 -0.16 -3.44
C ALA A 35 3.15 0.68 -2.15
N ARG A 36 4.29 0.94 -1.48
CA ARG A 36 4.31 1.78 -0.27
C ARG A 36 3.99 3.24 -0.59
N GLY A 37 4.47 3.76 -1.72
CA GLY A 37 4.12 5.09 -2.22
C GLY A 37 2.62 5.21 -2.47
N SER A 38 2.05 4.30 -3.26
CA SER A 38 0.61 4.26 -3.56
C SER A 38 -0.26 4.09 -2.31
N LEU A 39 0.22 3.36 -1.29
CA LEU A 39 -0.49 3.22 -0.02
C LEU A 39 -0.56 4.55 0.75
N LEU A 40 0.51 5.35 0.72
CA LEU A 40 0.51 6.68 1.34
C LEU A 40 -0.38 7.66 0.57
N GLU A 41 -0.38 7.57 -0.75
CA GLU A 41 -1.24 8.37 -1.62
C GLU A 41 -2.72 8.04 -1.44
N SER A 42 -3.08 6.75 -1.40
CA SER A 42 -4.47 6.33 -1.11
C SER A 42 -4.94 6.85 0.24
N LYS A 43 -4.05 6.88 1.25
CA LYS A 43 -4.34 7.45 2.57
C LYS A 43 -4.57 8.95 2.54
N HIS A 44 -3.81 9.68 1.72
CA HIS A 44 -4.03 11.11 1.50
C HIS A 44 -5.41 11.37 0.91
N TRP A 45 -5.77 10.68 -0.19
CA TRP A 45 -7.07 10.83 -0.83
C TRP A 45 -8.23 10.43 0.07
N PHE A 46 -8.09 9.33 0.81
CA PHE A 46 -9.06 8.92 1.83
C PHE A 46 -9.30 10.01 2.87
N ASN A 47 -8.24 10.64 3.39
CA ASN A 47 -8.38 11.72 4.37
C ASN A 47 -9.14 12.93 3.80
N LEU A 48 -8.87 13.29 2.53
CA LEU A 48 -9.61 14.36 1.85
C LEU A 48 -11.10 14.03 1.69
N LEU A 49 -11.43 12.80 1.28
CA LEU A 49 -12.82 12.33 1.16
C LEU A 49 -13.52 12.32 2.52
N ASN A 50 -12.84 11.86 3.57
CA ASN A 50 -13.36 11.87 4.94
C ASN A 50 -13.64 13.30 5.43
N ASN A 51 -12.70 14.24 5.21
CA ASN A 51 -12.86 15.64 5.63
C ASN A 51 -14.02 16.35 4.92
N ARG A 52 -14.43 15.85 3.74
CA ARG A 52 -15.58 16.35 2.99
C ARG A 52 -16.90 15.67 3.38
N GLY A 53 -16.88 14.78 4.37
CA GLY A 53 -18.07 14.05 4.83
C GLY A 53 -18.56 13.00 3.83
N SER A 54 -17.72 12.56 2.89
CA SER A 54 -18.10 11.61 1.82
C SER A 54 -17.96 10.14 2.24
N ILE A 55 -17.56 9.86 3.47
CA ILE A 55 -17.29 8.51 3.97
C ILE A 55 -18.13 8.26 5.22
N ARG A 56 -18.83 7.13 5.26
CA ARG A 56 -19.55 6.68 6.44
C ARG A 56 -18.59 6.15 7.50
N GLU A 57 -18.91 6.29 8.78
CA GLU A 57 -18.00 5.91 9.87
C GLU A 57 -17.65 4.41 9.86
N GLU A 58 -18.56 3.53 9.41
CA GLU A 58 -18.29 2.10 9.24
C GLU A 58 -17.14 1.84 8.24
N HIS A 59 -17.22 2.43 7.03
CA HIS A 59 -16.20 2.27 5.99
C HIS A 59 -14.88 2.92 6.37
N LYS A 60 -14.94 4.02 7.14
CA LYS A 60 -13.74 4.65 7.67
C LYS A 60 -13.02 3.74 8.65
N LYS A 61 -13.75 3.07 9.54
CA LYS A 61 -13.17 2.11 10.50
C LYS A 61 -12.54 0.91 9.76
N GLU A 62 -13.22 0.38 8.76
CA GLU A 62 -12.71 -0.70 7.90
C GLU A 62 -11.40 -0.31 7.21
N TYR A 63 -11.41 0.84 6.50
CA TYR A 63 -10.24 1.33 5.80
C TYR A 63 -9.05 1.57 6.76
N LEU A 64 -9.28 2.22 7.90
CA LEU A 64 -8.22 2.50 8.87
C LEU A 64 -7.65 1.21 9.47
N THR A 65 -8.48 0.19 9.67
CA THR A 65 -8.03 -1.13 10.14
C THR A 65 -7.11 -1.77 9.12
N THR A 66 -7.54 -1.82 7.86
CA THR A 66 -6.73 -2.37 6.75
C THR A 66 -5.41 -1.61 6.60
N TYR A 67 -5.44 -0.28 6.58
CA TYR A 67 -4.24 0.54 6.46
C TYR A 67 -3.25 0.30 7.61
N LYS A 68 -3.76 0.24 8.86
CA LYS A 68 -2.94 -0.02 10.06
C LYS A 68 -2.26 -1.38 10.03
N ASN A 69 -2.88 -2.39 9.41
CA ASN A 69 -2.31 -3.72 9.28
C ASN A 69 -1.35 -3.81 8.08
N LEU A 70 -1.73 -3.24 6.94
CA LEU A 70 -0.98 -3.35 5.69
C LEU A 70 0.34 -2.58 5.73
N LYS A 71 0.36 -1.35 6.27
CA LYS A 71 1.57 -0.52 6.33
C LYS A 71 2.75 -1.19 7.05
N PRO A 72 2.60 -1.72 8.29
CA PRO A 72 3.68 -2.43 8.95
C PRO A 72 4.01 -3.77 8.27
N ALA A 73 3.01 -4.49 7.74
CA ALA A 73 3.25 -5.74 7.02
C ALA A 73 4.13 -5.52 5.76
N LEU A 74 3.82 -4.50 4.97
CA LEU A 74 4.58 -4.13 3.78
C LEU A 74 6.03 -3.72 4.13
N ASN A 75 6.21 -2.93 5.18
CA ASN A 75 7.55 -2.59 5.68
C ASN A 75 8.31 -3.82 6.20
N GLY A 76 7.61 -4.71 6.92
CA GLY A 76 8.17 -5.97 7.40
C GLY A 76 8.64 -6.86 6.26
N LEU A 77 7.84 -6.97 5.18
CA LEU A 77 8.19 -7.71 3.97
C LEU A 77 9.45 -7.16 3.30
N ILE A 78 9.51 -5.84 3.08
CA ILE A 78 10.70 -5.18 2.51
C ILE A 78 11.94 -5.49 3.35
N ASN A 79 11.84 -5.32 4.67
CA ASN A 79 12.95 -5.58 5.58
C ASN A 79 13.37 -7.06 5.60
N SER A 80 12.40 -7.99 5.53
CA SER A 80 12.66 -9.43 5.47
C SER A 80 13.45 -9.80 4.21
N ILE A 81 13.06 -9.27 3.05
CA ILE A 81 13.76 -9.52 1.78
C ILE A 81 15.19 -8.98 1.83
N TYR A 82 15.40 -7.78 2.39
CA TYR A 82 16.75 -7.25 2.59
C TYR A 82 17.62 -8.11 3.52
N LYS A 83 17.04 -8.65 4.60
CA LYS A 83 17.76 -9.52 5.54
C LYS A 83 18.14 -10.86 4.92
N ASN A 84 17.27 -11.43 4.10
CA ASN A 84 17.50 -12.69 3.39
C ASN A 84 18.51 -12.58 2.23
N LYS A 85 19.11 -11.41 1.99
CA LYS A 85 20.26 -11.20 1.08
C LYS A 85 21.49 -12.03 1.47
N LYS A 86 21.57 -12.53 2.70
CA LYS A 86 22.76 -13.17 3.28
C LYS A 86 22.77 -14.70 3.25
N SER A 87 21.86 -15.37 2.55
CA SER A 87 21.93 -16.83 2.35
C SER A 87 22.41 -17.20 0.97
#